data_AF-A0A7S2NLY2-F1
#
_entry.id   AF-A0A7S2NLY2-F1
#
_cell.length_a   1.000
_cell.length_b   1.000
_cell.length_c   1.000
_cell.angle_alpha   90.00
_cell.angle_beta   90.00
_cell.angle_gamma   90.00
#
_symmetry.space_group_name_H-M   'P 1'
#
loop_
_entity.id
_entity.type
_entity.pdbx_description
1 polymer ?
#
loop_
_entity_poly.entity_id
_entity_poly.type
_entity_poly.pdbx_seq_one_letter_code
_entity_poly.pdbx_strand_id
1 'polypeptide(L)'
;LETLHLGGNRIGDAGASDLATALTGVSLYELDLPHNNIGSVGVEALALAIEGNDAVITVELQGNPGASLPPALRLAASLAERLPPSPLPPPPPPSPPPPAPPPSPPPIPPPPSP
;
A
#
# COMPACT_ATOMS: atom_id res chain seq x y z
N LEU A 1 -18.52 8.44 6.63
CA LEU A 1 -17.29 9.13 7.07
C LEU A 1 -16.16 8.28 6.52
N GLU A 2 -15.42 8.75 5.52
CA GLU A 2 -14.35 7.93 4.91
C GLU A 2 -13.09 7.91 5.75
N THR A 3 -12.70 9.04 6.35
CA THR A 3 -11.44 9.15 7.07
C THR A 3 -11.64 9.74 8.47
N LEU A 4 -10.91 9.24 9.46
CA LEU A 4 -10.94 9.71 10.85
C LEU A 4 -9.52 9.98 11.37
N HIS A 5 -9.22 11.25 11.64
CA HIS A 5 -7.92 11.67 12.20
C HIS A 5 -8.02 11.92 13.70
N LEU A 6 -7.26 11.14 14.46
CA LEU A 6 -7.21 11.16 15.91
C LEU A 6 -5.78 11.17 16.46
N GLY A 7 -4.80 11.58 15.64
CA GLY A 7 -3.42 11.68 16.07
C GLY A 7 -3.21 12.67 17.23
N GLY A 8 -2.30 12.35 18.16
CA GLY A 8 -1.90 13.25 19.25
C GLY A 8 -2.92 13.42 20.40
N ASN A 9 -3.97 12.60 20.47
CA ASN A 9 -5.07 12.73 21.43
C ASN A 9 -4.89 11.93 22.73
N ARG A 10 -3.71 11.35 22.95
CA ARG A 10 -3.41 10.49 24.12
C ARG A 10 -4.42 9.34 24.31
N ILE A 11 -4.90 8.79 23.20
CA ILE A 11 -5.75 7.62 23.20
C ILE A 11 -4.94 6.47 23.80
N GLY A 12 -5.40 5.95 24.93
CA GLY A 12 -4.82 4.78 25.60
C GLY A 12 -5.47 3.48 25.12
N ASP A 13 -5.05 2.35 25.69
CA ASP A 13 -5.61 1.03 25.38
C ASP A 13 -7.14 0.99 25.53
N ALA A 14 -7.68 1.56 26.60
CA ALA A 14 -9.12 1.60 26.83
C ALA A 14 -9.86 2.39 25.72
N GLY A 15 -9.34 3.56 25.36
CA GLY A 15 -9.94 4.38 24.29
C GLY A 15 -9.85 3.70 22.92
N ALA A 16 -8.76 2.96 22.65
CA ALA A 16 -8.64 2.17 21.43
C ALA A 16 -9.66 1.01 21.39
N SER A 17 -9.93 0.35 22.52
CA SER A 17 -10.98 -0.68 22.62
C SER A 17 -12.40 -0.13 22.40
N ASP A 18 -12.70 1.04 22.97
CA ASP A 18 -13.98 1.72 22.73
C ASP A 18 -14.12 2.10 21.25
N LEU A 19 -13.03 2.58 20.65
CA LEU A 19 -12.97 2.93 19.23
C LEU A 19 -13.14 1.69 18.34
N ALA A 20 -12.50 0.57 18.68
CA ALA A 20 -12.67 -0.71 18.00
C ALA A 20 -14.14 -1.16 17.99
N THR A 21 -14.82 -1.01 19.13
CA THR A 21 -16.25 -1.31 19.22
C THR A 21 -17.07 -0.38 18.33
N ALA A 22 -16.76 0.92 18.33
CA ALA A 22 -17.45 1.91 17.50
C ALA A 22 -17.21 1.72 16.00
N LEU A 23 -16.07 1.15 15.60
CA LEU A 23 -15.76 0.81 14.22
C LEU A 23 -16.59 -0.37 13.68
N THR A 24 -17.21 -1.17 14.56
CA THR A 24 -17.99 -2.34 14.15
C THR A 24 -19.30 -1.87 13.51
N GLY A 25 -19.41 -1.97 12.19
CA GLY A 25 -20.58 -1.51 11.43
C GLY A 25 -20.48 -0.10 10.85
N VAL A 26 -19.32 0.56 10.95
CA VAL A 26 -19.06 1.85 10.30
C VAL A 26 -18.22 1.63 9.06
N SER A 27 -18.66 2.12 7.90
CA SER A 27 -17.84 2.14 6.69
C SER A 27 -16.85 3.30 6.76
N LEU A 28 -15.68 3.01 7.31
CA LEU A 28 -14.54 3.92 7.45
C LEU A 28 -13.38 3.34 6.64
N TYR A 29 -12.77 4.15 5.79
CA TYR A 29 -11.70 3.77 4.87
C TYR A 29 -10.31 3.94 5.51
N GLU A 30 -10.12 5.03 6.26
CA GLU A 30 -8.81 5.42 6.79
C GLU A 30 -8.90 5.91 8.25
N LEU A 31 -8.07 5.34 9.13
CA LEU A 31 -8.01 5.66 10.55
C LEU A 31 -6.60 6.09 10.96
N ASP A 32 -6.44 7.37 11.26
CA ASP A 32 -5.17 7.93 11.70
C ASP A 32 -5.13 8.05 13.23
N LEU A 33 -4.27 7.27 13.86
CA LEU A 33 -4.02 7.30 15.30
C LEU A 33 -2.55 7.61 15.68
N PRO A 34 -1.75 8.37 14.90
CA PRO A 34 -0.34 8.54 15.21
C PRO A 34 -0.12 9.31 16.53
N HIS A 35 0.99 9.05 17.20
CA HIS A 35 1.41 9.73 18.42
C HIS A 35 0.34 9.70 19.53
N ASN A 36 -0.30 8.55 19.72
CA ASN A 36 -1.16 8.27 20.86
C ASN A 36 -0.43 7.36 21.88
N ASN A 37 -1.13 6.95 22.94
CA ASN A 37 -0.59 6.10 24.00
C ASN A 37 -1.19 4.68 23.94
N ILE A 38 -1.41 4.18 22.72
CA ILE A 38 -2.03 2.86 22.48
C ILE A 38 -0.95 1.79 22.60
N GLY A 39 -1.12 0.87 23.55
CA GLY A 39 -0.25 -0.29 23.79
C GLY A 39 -0.69 -1.53 23.00
N SER A 40 -0.14 -2.70 23.35
CA SER A 40 -0.48 -3.97 22.67
C SER A 40 -1.97 -4.28 22.74
N VAL A 41 -2.60 -4.02 23.89
CA VAL A 41 -3.99 -4.40 24.16
C VAL A 41 -4.93 -3.59 23.28
N GLY A 42 -4.73 -2.28 23.19
CA GLY A 42 -5.53 -1.42 22.32
C GLY A 42 -5.35 -1.73 20.83
N VAL A 43 -4.12 -2.03 20.41
CA VAL A 43 -3.86 -2.45 19.02
C VAL A 43 -4.54 -3.79 18.71
N GLU A 44 -4.50 -4.75 19.63
CA GLU A 44 -5.15 -6.05 19.45
C GLU A 44 -6.68 -5.89 19.33
N ALA A 45 -7.29 -5.02 20.14
CA ALA A 45 -8.71 -4.70 20.01
C ALA A 45 -9.04 -4.09 18.64
N LEU A 46 -8.22 -3.14 18.16
CA LEU A 46 -8.37 -2.56 16.82
C LEU A 46 -8.25 -3.63 15.73
N ALA A 47 -7.28 -4.55 15.83
CA ALA A 47 -7.09 -5.66 14.91
C ALA A 47 -8.35 -6.52 14.76
N LEU A 48 -8.95 -6.91 15.87
CA LEU A 48 -10.17 -7.73 15.89
C LEU A 48 -11.36 -6.98 15.25
N ALA A 49 -11.51 -5.69 15.52
CA ALA A 49 -12.58 -4.89 14.90
C ALA A 49 -12.39 -4.73 13.38
N ILE A 50 -11.14 -4.61 12.93
CA ILE A 50 -10.81 -4.45 11.52
C ILE A 50 -10.95 -5.76 10.74
N GLU A 51 -10.63 -6.91 11.35
CA GLU A 51 -10.94 -8.23 10.77
C GLU A 51 -12.46 -8.39 10.52
N GLY A 52 -13.30 -7.79 11.35
CA GLY A 52 -14.75 -7.78 11.18
C GLY A 52 -15.30 -6.66 10.29
N ASN A 53 -14.44 -5.76 9.79
CA ASN A 53 -14.86 -4.59 9.02
C ASN A 53 -14.11 -4.51 7.69
N ASP A 54 -14.77 -4.93 6.60
CA ASP A 54 -14.25 -4.92 5.23
C ASP A 54 -14.04 -3.51 4.62
N ALA A 55 -14.56 -2.46 5.24
CA ALA A 55 -14.40 -1.10 4.71
C ALA A 55 -13.04 -0.45 5.04
N VAL A 56 -12.43 -0.79 6.18
CA VAL A 56 -11.17 -0.17 6.65
C VAL A 56 -9.99 -0.68 5.84
N ILE A 57 -9.36 0.22 5.08
CA ILE A 57 -8.20 -0.12 4.23
C ILE A 57 -6.89 0.34 4.85
N THR A 58 -6.91 1.42 5.61
CA THR A 58 -5.66 2.02 6.12
C THR A 58 -5.80 2.40 7.59
N VAL A 59 -4.78 2.03 8.38
CA VAL A 59 -4.67 2.41 9.79
C VAL A 59 -3.25 2.84 10.11
N GLU A 60 -3.09 4.06 10.60
CA GLU A 60 -1.80 4.61 11.01
C GLU A 60 -1.65 4.60 12.53
N LEU A 61 -0.65 3.85 13.01
CA LEU A 61 -0.33 3.72 14.43
C LEU A 61 1.05 4.31 14.76
N GLN A 62 1.70 5.03 13.84
CA GLN A 62 3.05 5.56 14.05
C GLN A 62 3.19 6.29 15.39
N GLY A 63 4.25 6.01 16.15
CA GLY A 63 4.49 6.70 17.42
C GLY A 63 3.59 6.25 18.57
N ASN A 64 2.89 5.11 18.44
CA ASN A 64 2.25 4.42 19.57
C ASN A 64 3.16 3.31 20.12
N PRO A 65 3.18 3.07 21.45
CA PRO A 65 3.99 2.01 22.05
C PRO A 65 3.62 0.61 21.54
N GLY A 66 2.34 0.39 21.19
CA GLY A 66 1.85 -0.87 20.63
C GLY A 66 2.16 -1.09 19.15
N ALA A 67 2.56 -0.05 18.41
CA ALA A 67 2.73 -0.11 16.96
C ALA A 67 3.89 -1.00 16.48
N SER A 68 4.88 -1.24 17.34
CA SER A 68 6.01 -2.13 17.04
C SER A 68 5.81 -3.56 17.55
N LEU A 69 4.64 -3.87 18.11
CA LEU A 69 4.35 -5.19 18.68
C LEU A 69 3.71 -6.12 17.65
N PRO A 70 3.77 -7.45 17.88
CA PRO A 70 3.21 -8.43 16.95
C PRO A 70 1.76 -8.19 16.50
N PRO A 71 0.84 -7.70 17.38
CA PRO A 71 -0.53 -7.38 16.97
C PRO A 71 -0.60 -6.31 15.89
N ALA A 72 0.21 -5.25 15.98
CA ALA A 72 0.25 -4.17 14.99
C ALA A 72 0.75 -4.67 13.63
N LEU A 73 1.78 -5.51 13.64
CA LEU A 73 2.34 -6.08 12.42
C LEU A 73 1.33 -6.98 11.71
N ARG A 74 0.60 -7.80 12.47
CA ARG A 74 -0.48 -8.64 11.92
C ARG A 74 -1.60 -7.81 11.33
N LEU A 75 -2.06 -6.78 12.03
CA LEU A 75 -3.05 -5.84 11.51
C LEU A 75 -2.58 -5.18 10.21
N ALA A 76 -1.33 -4.71 10.16
CA ALA A 76 -0.76 -4.12 8.96
C ALA A 76 -0.70 -5.13 7.79
N ALA A 77 -0.36 -6.39 8.08
CA ALA A 77 -0.36 -7.46 7.09
C ALA A 77 -1.79 -7.74 6.57
N SER A 78 -2.78 -7.88 7.46
CA SER A 78 -4.18 -8.10 7.09
C SER A 78 -4.73 -6.96 6.23
N LEU A 79 -4.37 -5.71 6.52
CA LEU A 79 -4.75 -4.56 5.70
C LEU A 79 -4.02 -4.53 4.35
N ALA A 80 -2.74 -4.91 4.33
CA ALA A 80 -1.96 -5.02 3.10
C ALA A 80 -2.50 -6.11 2.16
N GLU A 81 -3.04 -7.21 2.69
CA GLU A 81 -3.71 -8.24 1.89
C GLU A 81 -5.05 -7.78 1.31
N ARG A 82 -5.68 -6.77 1.92
CA ARG A 82 -6.96 -6.20 1.48
C ARG A 82 -6.79 -5.14 0.40
N LEU A 83 -5.62 -4.52 0.31
CA LEU A 83 -5.26 -3.67 -0.81
C LEU A 83 -4.82 -4.59 -1.97
N PRO A 84 -5.44 -4.52 -3.18
CA PRO A 84 -4.94 -5.31 -4.30
C PRO A 84 -3.47 -4.93 -4.55
N PRO A 85 -2.59 -5.90 -4.90
CA PRO A 85 -1.22 -5.57 -5.26
C PRO A 85 -1.27 -4.50 -6.35
N SER A 86 -0.62 -3.36 -6.12
CA SER A 86 -0.52 -2.28 -7.09
C SER A 86 -0.24 -2.87 -8.47
N PRO A 87 -1.00 -2.50 -9.54
CA PRO A 87 -0.69 -3.01 -10.86
C PRO A 87 0.77 -2.66 -11.16
N LEU A 88 1.58 -3.68 -11.46
CA LEU A 88 2.95 -3.51 -11.90
C LEU A 88 2.95 -2.41 -13.00
N PRO A 89 3.86 -1.42 -12.94
CA PRO A 89 3.96 -0.46 -14.03
C PRO A 89 4.12 -1.24 -15.35
N PRO A 90 3.40 -0.86 -16.42
CA PRO A 90 3.49 -1.58 -17.68
C PRO A 90 4.96 -1.67 -18.10
N PRO A 91 5.41 -2.81 -18.66
CA PRO A 91 6.79 -2.93 -19.11
C PRO A 91 7.12 -1.77 -20.05
N PRO A 92 8.35 -1.22 -20.00
CA PRO A 92 8.75 -0.16 -20.92
C PRO A 92 8.48 -0.62 -22.36
N PRO A 93 8.04 0.29 -23.26
CA PRO A 93 7.81 -0.07 -24.65
C PRO A 93 9.07 -0.73 -25.22
N PRO A 94 8.93 -1.73 -26.11
CA PRO A 94 10.08 -2.35 -26.75
C PRO A 94 10.94 -1.26 -27.41
N SER A 95 12.26 -1.35 -27.23
CA SER A 95 13.20 -0.46 -27.89
C SER A 95 12.87 -0.38 -29.39
N PRO A 96 12.90 0.82 -30.00
CA PRO A 96 12.66 0.95 -31.43
C PRO A 96 13.59 0.01 -32.21
N PRO A 97 13.12 -0.63 -33.30
CA PRO A 97 13.97 -1.47 -34.11
C PRO A 97 15.19 -0.68 -34.58
N PRO A 98 16.37 -1.33 -34.70
CA PRO A 98 17.55 -0.66 -35.23
C PRO A 98 17.22 -0.05 -36.60
N PRO A 99 17.83 1.08 -36.97
CA PRO A 99 17.65 1.68 -38.28
C PRO A 99 17.95 0.64 -39.37
N ALA A 100 17.19 0.69 -40.46
CA ALA A 100 17.40 -0.19 -41.60
C ALA A 100 18.87 -0.12 -42.05
N PRO A 101 19.49 -1.26 -42.41
CA PRO A 101 20.83 -1.24 -42.96
C PRO A 101 20.88 -0.34 -44.20
N PRO A 102 22.00 0.35 -44.45
CA PRO A 102 22.15 1.17 -45.64
C PRO A 102 21.90 0.31 -46.90
N PRO A 103 21.35 0.91 -47.97
CA PRO A 103 21.15 0.19 -49.23
C PRO A 103 22.47 -0.40 -49.71
N SER A 104 22.41 -1.60 -50.28
CA SER A 104 23.56 -2.26 -50.89
C SER A 104 24.23 -1.32 -51.91
N PRO A 105 25.57 -1.27 -51.98
CA PRO A 105 26.26 -0.48 -52.98
C PRO A 105 25.83 -0.91 -54.39
N PRO A 106 25.80 0.02 -55.36
CA PRO A 106 25.48 -0.31 -56.73
C PRO A 106 26.42 -1.41 -57.26
N PRO A 107 25.94 -2.28 -58.15
CA PRO A 107 26.77 -3.31 -58.76
C PRO A 107 27.97 -2.66 -59.47
N ILE A 108 29.14 -3.25 -59.28
CA ILE A 108 30.37 -2.83 -59.96
C ILE A 108 30.12 -2.93 -61.47
N PRO A 109 30.42 -1.89 -62.27
CA PRO A 109 30.27 -1.96 -63.72
C PRO A 109 31.14 -3.08 -64.29
N PRO A 110 30.67 -3.77 -65.35
CA PRO A 110 31.46 -4.82 -65.98
C PRO A 110 32.79 -4.24 -66.48
N PRO A 111 33.89 -5.02 -66.43
CA PRO A 111 35.16 -4.58 -66.97
C PRO A 111 35.03 -4.28 -68.47
N PRO A 112 35.79 -3.31 -69.01
CA PRO A 112 35.76 -2.99 -70.43
C PRO A 112 36.13 -4.23 -71.26
N SER A 113 35.38 -4.47 -72.33
CA SER A 113 35.68 -5.55 -73.28
C SER A 113 37.02 -5.28 -74.00
N PRO A 114 37.82 -6.33 -74.27
CA PRO A 114 39.10 -6.20 -74.96
C PRO A 114 38.96 -5.74 -76.42
#